data_AF-A0A6P1ZQT5-F1
#
_entry.id   AF-A0A6P1ZQT5-F1
#
_cell.length_a   1.000
_cell.length_b   1.000
_cell.length_c   1.000
_cell.angle_alpha   90.00
_cell.angle_beta   90.00
_cell.angle_gamma   90.00
#
_symmetry.space_group_name_H-M   'P 1'
#
loop_
_entity.id
_entity.type
_entity.pdbx_description
1 polymer ?
#
loop_
_entity_poly.entity_id
_entity_poly.type
_entity_poly.pdbx_seq_one_letter_code
_entity_poly.pdbx_strand_id
1 'polypeptide(L)'
;MASECIVRHITIKGNASPFDGNLKYWSSRRGKHPLVPKRVAKLLKEQKGKCLYCGLYFREDDLIEVDHIIPKSQGKKDMYGNLQALRSTPA
;
A
#
# COMPACT_ATOMS: atom_id res chain seq x y z
N MET A 1 -27.87 5.73 21.54
CA MET A 1 -27.19 4.42 21.68
C MET A 1 -26.64 4.06 20.31
N ALA A 2 -25.36 4.35 20.06
CA ALA A 2 -24.72 4.01 18.78
C ALA A 2 -24.35 2.52 18.81
N SER A 3 -24.92 1.73 17.89
CA SER A 3 -24.50 0.35 17.68
C SER A 3 -23.12 0.37 17.01
N GLU A 4 -22.08 -0.01 17.75
CA GLU A 4 -20.77 -0.25 17.15
C GLU A 4 -20.81 -1.58 16.37
N CYS A 5 -20.62 -1.51 15.06
CA CYS A 5 -20.57 -2.69 14.20
C CYS A 5 -19.30 -3.50 14.50
N ILE A 6 -19.45 -4.77 14.86
CA ILE A 6 -18.33 -5.70 15.00
C ILE A 6 -17.70 -5.93 13.61
N VAL A 7 -16.47 -5.45 13.42
CA VAL A 7 -15.70 -5.72 12.20
C VAL A 7 -15.03 -7.08 12.33
N ARG A 8 -15.46 -8.04 11.51
CA ARG A 8 -14.86 -9.38 11.46
C ARG A 8 -13.52 -9.34 10.73
N HIS A 9 -12.47 -9.85 11.37
CA HIS A 9 -11.13 -9.97 10.81
C HIS A 9 -11.00 -11.25 9.98
N ILE A 10 -10.21 -11.20 8.90
CA ILE A 10 -9.92 -12.36 8.05
C ILE A 10 -8.63 -13.02 8.53
N THR A 11 -8.68 -14.30 8.86
CA THR A 11 -7.52 -15.10 9.27
C THR A 11 -6.44 -15.14 8.18
N ILE A 12 -5.20 -15.35 8.61
CA ILE A 12 -4.06 -15.60 7.72
C ILE A 12 -4.26 -16.94 7.03
N LYS A 13 -3.81 -17.08 5.77
CA LYS A 13 -3.93 -18.34 5.03
C LYS A 13 -2.96 -19.38 5.59
N GLY A 14 -3.46 -20.37 6.33
CA GLY A 14 -2.67 -21.53 6.78
C GLY A 14 -1.36 -21.12 7.46
N ASN A 15 -0.24 -21.68 6.99
CA ASN A 15 1.12 -21.40 7.49
C ASN A 15 1.78 -20.17 6.83
N ALA A 16 1.02 -19.28 6.19
CA ALA A 16 1.59 -18.10 5.58
C ALA A 16 2.23 -17.20 6.64
N SER A 17 3.46 -16.77 6.39
CA SER A 17 4.25 -15.90 7.25
C SER A 17 4.69 -14.67 6.45
N PRO A 18 4.76 -13.46 7.03
CA PRO A 18 5.30 -12.28 6.33
C PRO A 18 6.66 -12.52 5.66
N PHE A 19 7.41 -13.52 6.13
CA PHE A 19 8.74 -13.89 5.65
C PHE A 19 8.75 -15.12 4.72
N ASP A 20 7.58 -15.68 4.35
CA ASP A 20 7.45 -16.86 3.49
C ASP A 20 7.74 -16.61 1.99
N GLY A 21 8.09 -15.37 1.63
CA GLY A 21 8.35 -14.98 0.26
C GLY A 21 7.10 -14.76 -0.60
N ASN A 22 5.88 -14.92 -0.07
CA ASN A 22 4.63 -14.67 -0.78
C ASN A 22 4.29 -13.18 -0.84
N LEU A 23 5.18 -12.40 -1.44
CA LEU A 23 5.10 -10.95 -1.51
C LEU A 23 3.79 -10.45 -2.16
N LYS A 24 3.23 -11.22 -3.09
CA LYS A 24 1.94 -10.90 -3.72
C LYS A 24 0.78 -10.97 -2.71
N TYR A 25 0.75 -11.97 -1.85
CA TYR A 25 -0.27 -12.12 -0.80
C TYR A 25 -0.15 -11.00 0.23
N TRP A 26 1.06 -10.77 0.74
CA TRP A 26 1.32 -9.76 1.78
C TRP A 26 1.08 -8.34 1.27
N SER A 27 1.52 -8.01 0.06
CA SER A 27 1.25 -6.70 -0.53
C SER A 27 -0.26 -6.45 -0.76
N SER A 28 -1.00 -7.48 -1.18
CA SER A 28 -2.46 -7.38 -1.36
C SER A 28 -3.21 -7.21 -0.03
N ARG A 29 -2.70 -7.82 1.05
CA ARG A 29 -3.23 -7.67 2.41
C ARG A 29 -2.92 -6.31 3.00
N ARG A 30 -1.72 -5.78 2.73
CA ARG A 30 -1.30 -4.45 3.16
C ARG A 30 -2.25 -3.36 2.66
N GLY A 31 -2.70 -3.43 1.41
CA GLY A 31 -3.73 -2.52 0.87
C GLY A 31 -5.11 -2.59 1.54
N LYS A 32 -5.37 -3.60 2.37
CA LYS A 32 -6.62 -3.77 3.14
C LYS A 32 -6.42 -3.58 4.65
N HIS A 33 -5.19 -3.29 5.07
CA HIS A 33 -4.85 -3.20 6.48
C HIS A 33 -5.43 -1.90 7.09
N PRO A 34 -6.10 -1.96 8.26
CA PRO A 34 -6.77 -0.80 8.84
C PRO A 34 -5.81 0.34 9.22
N LEU A 35 -4.55 0.02 9.56
CA LEU A 35 -3.53 1.03 9.86
C LEU A 35 -2.94 1.70 8.60
N VAL A 36 -3.28 1.21 7.40
CA VAL A 36 -2.81 1.84 6.16
C VAL A 36 -3.76 2.98 5.78
N PRO A 37 -3.27 4.21 5.61
CA PRO A 37 -4.11 5.33 5.21
C PRO A 37 -4.87 5.03 3.91
N LYS A 38 -6.14 5.44 3.83
CA LYS A 38 -7.00 5.20 2.65
C LYS A 38 -6.34 5.65 1.33
N ARG A 39 -5.58 6.75 1.37
CA ARG A 39 -4.82 7.27 0.23
C ARG A 39 -3.80 6.25 -0.28
N VAL A 40 -3.00 5.70 0.64
CA VAL A 40 -1.98 4.69 0.35
C VAL A 40 -2.64 3.38 -0.08
N ALA A 41 -3.69 2.93 0.60
CA ALA A 41 -4.44 1.73 0.24
C ALA A 41 -4.97 1.78 -1.21
N LYS A 42 -5.49 2.94 -1.63
CA LYS A 42 -5.94 3.16 -3.00
C LYS A 42 -4.78 3.08 -4.01
N LEU A 43 -3.66 3.74 -3.72
CA LEU A 43 -2.46 3.69 -4.58
C LEU A 43 -1.89 2.27 -4.68
N LEU A 44 -1.81 1.54 -3.57
CA LEU A 44 -1.40 0.14 -3.56
C LEU A 44 -2.30 -0.73 -4.43
N LYS A 45 -3.62 -0.50 -4.41
CA LYS A 45 -4.57 -1.21 -5.27
C LYS A 45 -4.35 -0.89 -6.74
N GLU A 46 -4.20 0.39 -7.08
CA GLU A 46 -3.96 0.87 -8.46
C GLU A 46 -2.63 0.33 -9.01
N GLN A 47 -1.59 0.31 -8.17
CA GLN A 47 -0.25 -0.19 -8.51
C GLN A 47 -0.08 -1.70 -8.34
N LYS A 48 -1.15 -2.43 -8.03
CA LYS A 48 -1.13 -3.89 -7.80
C LYS A 48 -0.09 -4.32 -6.76
N GLY A 49 0.13 -3.47 -5.76
CA GLY A 49 1.04 -3.73 -4.66
C GLY A 49 2.53 -3.64 -5.01
N LYS A 50 2.86 -3.00 -6.15
CA LYS A 50 4.24 -2.79 -6.60
C LYS A 50 4.63 -1.32 -6.51
N CYS A 51 5.90 -1.08 -6.22
CA CYS A 51 6.51 0.24 -6.37
C CYS A 51 6.67 0.55 -7.86
N LEU A 52 6.23 1.73 -8.31
CA LEU A 52 6.38 2.14 -9.72
C LEU A 52 7.83 2.53 -10.07
N TYR A 53 8.65 2.85 -9.07
CA TYR A 53 10.06 3.20 -9.28
C TYR A 53 10.97 1.97 -9.40
N CYS A 54 10.91 1.05 -8.43
CA CYS A 54 11.79 -0.13 -8.41
C CYS A 54 11.14 -1.44 -8.91
N GLY A 55 9.83 -1.45 -9.17
CA GLY A 55 9.10 -2.63 -9.67
C GLY A 55 8.86 -3.75 -8.66
N LEU A 56 9.42 -3.63 -7.45
CA LEU A 56 9.31 -4.63 -6.38
C LEU A 56 7.97 -4.52 -5.65
N TYR A 57 7.55 -5.63 -5.04
CA TYR A 57 6.38 -5.67 -4.17
C TYR A 57 6.68 -5.04 -2.82
N PHE A 58 5.71 -4.31 -2.28
CA PHE A 58 5.75 -3.83 -0.90
C PHE A 58 5.68 -4.98 0.09
N ARG A 59 6.59 -4.98 1.06
CA ARG A 59 6.62 -5.86 2.24
C ARG A 59 5.87 -5.22 3.40
N GLU A 60 5.79 -5.87 4.56
CA GLU A 60 5.13 -5.26 5.73
C GLU A 60 5.99 -4.16 6.38
N ASP A 61 7.30 -4.38 6.40
CA ASP A 61 8.35 -3.53 6.98
C ASP A 61 8.75 -2.35 6.09
N ASP A 62 8.44 -2.41 4.79
CA ASP A 62 8.77 -1.33 3.85
C ASP A 62 8.06 -0.02 4.22
N LEU A 63 8.79 1.09 4.30
CA LEU A 63 8.19 2.42 4.39
C LEU A 63 7.56 2.79 3.04
N ILE A 64 6.29 3.20 3.05
CA ILE A 64 5.59 3.68 1.85
C ILE A 64 5.55 5.20 1.87
N GLU A 65 6.16 5.80 0.87
CA GLU A 65 6.08 7.23 0.60
C GLU A 65 5.10 7.49 -0.53
N VAL A 66 4.37 8.60 -0.46
CA VAL A 66 3.44 9.02 -1.51
C VAL A 66 4.03 10.24 -2.19
N ASP A 67 4.25 10.13 -3.49
CA ASP A 67 4.93 11.13 -4.31
C ASP A 67 4.10 11.50 -5.55
N HIS A 68 4.39 12.66 -6.15
CA HIS A 68 3.80 13.09 -7.40
C HIS A 68 4.62 12.60 -8.60
N ILE A 69 3.98 11.88 -9.54
CA ILE A 69 4.64 11.40 -10.77
C ILE A 69 5.22 12.58 -11.56
N ILE A 70 4.43 13.66 -11.68
CA ILE A 70 4.88 14.93 -12.22
C ILE A 70 4.86 15.96 -11.07
N PRO A 71 6.01 16.60 -10.76
CA PRO A 71 6.11 17.56 -9.68
C PRO A 71 5.08 18.70 -9.77
N LYS A 72 4.61 19.17 -8.62
CA LYS A 72 3.73 20.34 -8.53
C LYS A 72 4.35 21.60 -9.14
N SER A 73 5.68 21.73 -9.09
CA SER A 73 6.42 22.83 -9.71
C SER A 73 6.23 22.91 -11.22
N GLN A 74 5.90 21.79 -11.88
CA GLN A 74 5.57 21.73 -13.31
C GLN A 74 4.06 21.95 -13.58
N GLY A 75 3.30 22.45 -12.59
CA GLY A 75 1.90 22.83 -12.75
C GLY A 75 0.90 21.67 -12.65
N LYS A 76 1.35 20.47 -12.29
CA LYS A 76 0.46 19.30 -12.12
C LYS A 76 -0.21 19.30 -10.75
N LYS A 77 -1.51 18.98 -10.76
CA LYS A 77 -2.35 18.98 -9.55
C LYS A 77 -2.13 17.72 -8.71
N ASP A 78 -2.50 17.84 -7.43
CA ASP A 78 -2.54 16.72 -6.49
C ASP A 78 -3.80 15.87 -6.74
N MET A 79 -3.70 14.93 -7.66
CA MET A 79 -4.80 14.03 -8.04
C MET A 79 -4.30 12.58 -8.08
N TYR A 80 -5.17 11.60 -7.83
CA TYR A 80 -4.78 10.17 -7.81
C TYR A 80 -4.05 9.73 -9.09
N GLY A 81 -4.43 10.23 -10.26
CA GLY A 81 -3.72 9.93 -11.52
C GLY A 81 -2.33 10.57 -11.65
N ASN A 82 -1.91 11.38 -10.69
CA ASN A 82 -0.58 11.98 -10.59
C ASN A 82 0.14 11.56 -9.30
N LEU A 83 -0.39 10.61 -8.55
CA LEU A 83 0.19 10.12 -7.30
C LEU A 83 0.74 8.72 -7.48
N GLN A 84 1.85 8.44 -6.82
CA GLN A 84 2.49 7.12 -6.78
C GLN A 84 2.93 6.79 -5.35
N ALA A 85 2.72 5.54 -4.94
CA ALA A 85 3.30 4.95 -3.76
C ALA A 85 4.69 4.39 -4.11
N LEU A 86 5.70 4.85 -3.39
CA LEU A 86 7.10 4.47 -3.54
C LEU A 86 7.56 3.72 -2.30
N ARG A 87 8.50 2.80 -2.50
CA ARG A 87 9.18 2.11 -1.42
C ARG A 87 10.39 2.93 -1.01
N SER A 88 10.43 3.38 0.24
CA SER A 88 11.66 3.94 0.81
C SER A 88 12.61 2.78 1.09
N THR A 89 13.60 2.59 0.23
CA THR A 89 14.76 1.78 0.58
C THR A 89 15.64 2.63 1.50
N PRO A 90 15.96 2.19 2.73
CA PRO A 90 17.09 2.79 3.42
C PRO A 90 18.30 2.58 2.52
N ALA A 91 18.98 3.69 2.20
CA ALA A 91 20.23 3.69 1.46
C ALA A 91 21.31 2.88 2.19
#